data_AF-A0A317SFW8-F1
#
_entry.id   AF-A0A317SFW8-F1
#
_cell.length_a   1.000
_cell.length_b   1.000
_cell.length_c   1.000
_cell.angle_alpha   90.00
_cell.angle_beta   90.00
_cell.angle_gamma   90.00
#
_symmetry.space_group_name_H-M   'P 1'
#
loop_
_entity.id
_entity.type
_entity.pdbx_description
1 polymer ?
#
loop_
_entity_poly.entity_id
_entity_poly.type
_entity_poly.pdbx_seq_one_letter_code
_entity_poly.pdbx_strand_id
1 'polypeptide(L)'
;FNLYMNNYFSSIASFERLRDLGIGGCGIVRQNQSTIYFLTTILSLEDRIRVLCKKPYQSSSNVLTIHQIFGTMEWTNIPIAVITNDYNQYKVGISVINQYHS
;
A
#
# COMPACT_ATOMS: atom_id res chain seq x y z
N PHE A 1 -4.45 18.40 -1.95
CA PHE A 1 -5.40 17.44 -1.36
C PHE A 1 -5.14 16.09 -2.02
N ASN A 2 -5.04 15.02 -1.22
CA ASN A 2 -4.60 13.70 -1.69
C ASN A 2 -5.65 12.63 -1.35
N LEU A 3 -5.95 11.75 -2.31
CA LEU A 3 -6.89 10.65 -2.18
C LEU A 3 -6.15 9.31 -2.08
N TYR A 4 -6.50 8.53 -1.06
CA TYR A 4 -5.98 7.17 -0.86
C TYR A 4 -7.11 6.15 -1.10
N MET A 5 -6.99 5.35 -2.16
CA MET A 5 -8.09 4.52 -2.65
C MET A 5 -7.78 3.03 -2.54
N ASN A 6 -8.75 2.25 -2.08
CA ASN A 6 -8.68 0.79 -2.13
C ASN A 6 -8.98 0.28 -3.55
N ASN A 7 -8.78 -1.03 -3.73
CA ASN A 7 -8.96 -1.74 -5.00
C ASN A 7 -10.39 -1.82 -5.53
N TYR A 8 -11.37 -1.29 -4.82
CA TYR A 8 -12.77 -1.25 -5.27
C TYR A 8 -13.05 0.01 -6.09
N PHE A 9 -12.45 1.15 -5.73
CA PHE A 9 -12.73 2.45 -6.35
C PHE A 9 -11.66 2.91 -7.35
N SER A 10 -10.54 2.21 -7.43
CA SER A 10 -9.37 2.65 -8.18
C SER A 10 -9.27 1.99 -9.56
N SER A 11 -9.17 2.80 -10.60
CA SER A 11 -8.83 2.38 -11.97
C SER A 11 -7.71 3.25 -12.56
N ILE A 12 -7.03 2.81 -13.61
CA ILE A 12 -6.01 3.62 -14.29
C ILE A 12 -6.60 4.97 -14.75
N ALA A 13 -7.78 4.92 -15.38
CA ALA A 13 -8.51 6.11 -15.82
C ALA A 13 -8.83 7.09 -14.67
N SER A 14 -9.12 6.57 -13.47
CA SER A 14 -9.32 7.41 -12.28
C SER A 14 -8.04 8.19 -11.93
N PHE A 15 -6.86 7.56 -12.00
CA PHE A 15 -5.60 8.23 -11.70
C PHE A 15 -5.20 9.26 -12.77
N GLU A 16 -5.50 8.99 -14.04
CA GLU A 16 -5.36 9.97 -15.12
C GLU A 16 -6.25 11.20 -14.85
N ARG A 17 -7.53 10.97 -14.52
CA ARG A 17 -8.45 12.06 -14.21
C ARG A 17 -8.04 12.86 -12.98
N LEU A 18 -7.53 12.21 -11.94
CA LEU A 18 -7.02 12.91 -10.75
C LEU A 18 -5.81 13.79 -11.10
N ARG A 19 -4.90 13.28 -11.95
CA ARG A 19 -3.77 14.05 -12.45
C ARG A 19 -4.22 15.29 -13.22
N ASP A 20 -5.20 15.15 -14.10
CA ASP A 20 -5.76 16.28 -14.88
C ASP A 20 -6.41 17.34 -13.98
N LEU A 21 -7.02 16.91 -12.87
CA LEU A 21 -7.63 17.79 -11.88
C LEU A 21 -6.62 18.40 -10.90
N GLY A 22 -5.33 18.05 -11.00
CA GLY A 22 -4.31 18.47 -10.03
C GLY A 22 -4.49 17.87 -8.64
N ILE A 23 -5.22 16.75 -8.53
CA ILE A 23 -5.48 16.05 -7.28
C ILE A 23 -4.48 14.91 -7.12
N GLY A 24 -3.85 14.83 -5.94
CA GLY A 24 -2.96 13.73 -5.61
C GLY A 24 -3.75 12.44 -5.40
N GLY A 25 -3.26 11.33 -5.95
CA GLY A 25 -3.88 10.02 -5.80
C GLY A 25 -2.85 8.95 -5.45
N CYS A 26 -3.20 8.02 -4.58
CA CYS A 26 -2.42 6.83 -4.25
C CYS A 26 -3.35 5.63 -4.02
N GLY A 27 -3.04 4.45 -4.54
CA GLY A 27 -3.94 3.30 -4.39
C GLY A 27 -3.58 2.08 -5.22
N ILE A 28 -4.30 0.99 -4.95
CA ILE A 28 -4.07 -0.33 -5.55
C ILE A 28 -5.10 -0.58 -6.66
N VAL A 29 -4.70 -0.60 -7.92
CA VAL A 29 -5.57 -0.88 -9.06
C VAL A 29 -5.50 -2.36 -9.45
N ARG A 30 -6.65 -3.01 -9.62
CA ARG A 30 -6.74 -4.33 -10.25
C ARG A 30 -7.09 -4.15 -11.73
N GLN A 31 -6.21 -4.61 -12.62
CA GLN A 31 -6.51 -4.60 -14.06
C GLN A 31 -7.30 -5.84 -14.46
N ASN A 32 -6.89 -7.01 -13.97
CA ASN A 32 -7.52 -8.30 -14.20
C ASN A 32 -7.48 -9.13 -12.89
N GLN A 33 -7.95 -10.39 -12.92
CA GLN A 33 -7.93 -11.28 -11.75
C GLN A 33 -6.51 -11.55 -11.20
N SER A 34 -5.48 -11.44 -12.05
CA SER A 34 -4.09 -11.76 -11.70
C SER A 34 -3.20 -10.52 -11.52
N THR A 35 -3.53 -9.40 -12.17
CA THR A 35 -2.63 -8.23 -12.22
C THR A 35 -3.09 -7.12 -11.29
N ILE A 36 -2.20 -6.75 -10.37
CA ILE A 36 -2.39 -5.70 -9.39
C ILE A 36 -1.29 -4.65 -9.58
N TYR A 37 -1.69 -3.40 -9.82
CA TYR A 37 -0.80 -2.24 -9.85
C TYR A 37 -0.92 -1.44 -8.58
N PHE A 38 0.18 -0.81 -8.20
CA PHE A 38 0.19 0.20 -7.17
C PHE A 38 0.57 1.53 -7.80
N LEU A 39 -0.38 2.46 -7.82
CA LEU A 39 -0.27 3.72 -8.54
C LEU A 39 -0.23 4.89 -7.57
N THR A 40 0.59 5.89 -7.92
CA THR A 40 0.67 7.17 -7.21
C THR A 40 0.91 8.30 -8.21
N THR A 41 0.38 9.47 -7.91
CA THR A 41 0.73 10.74 -8.60
C THR A 41 1.52 11.69 -7.71
N ILE A 42 1.79 11.31 -6.46
CA ILE A 42 2.34 12.20 -5.42
C ILE A 42 3.69 11.76 -4.87
N LEU A 43 4.11 10.52 -5.10
CA LEU A 43 5.32 9.96 -4.50
C LEU A 43 6.22 9.34 -5.58
N SER A 44 7.54 9.39 -5.37
CA SER A 44 8.50 8.61 -6.16
C SER A 44 8.40 7.14 -5.81
N LEU A 45 8.66 6.27 -6.80
CA LEU A 45 8.71 4.81 -6.60
C LEU A 45 10.02 4.36 -5.94
N GLU A 46 11.03 5.21 -5.93
CA GLU A 46 12.37 4.89 -5.43
C GLU A 46 12.56 5.21 -3.94
N ASP A 47 11.72 6.10 -3.40
CA ASP A 47 11.83 6.54 -2.01
C ASP A 47 11.50 5.40 -1.05
N ARG A 48 12.41 5.17 -0.10
CA ARG A 48 12.29 4.12 0.92
C ARG A 48 12.45 4.68 2.32
N ILE A 49 11.65 4.13 3.24
CA ILE A 49 11.70 4.42 4.67
C ILE A 49 11.82 3.12 5.45
N ARG A 50 12.57 3.13 6.56
CA ARG A 50 12.66 1.98 7.46
C ARG A 50 11.48 2.00 8.42
N VAL A 51 10.70 0.93 8.42
CA VAL A 51 9.54 0.77 9.30
C VAL A 51 9.65 -0.56 10.04
N LEU A 52 9.23 -0.56 11.30
CA LEU A 52 9.12 -1.78 12.09
C LEU A 52 7.95 -2.61 11.54
N CYS A 53 8.27 -3.72 10.89
CA CYS A 53 7.29 -4.62 10.29
C CYS A 53 7.18 -5.91 11.10
N LYS A 54 5.97 -6.50 11.11
CA LYS A 54 5.73 -7.83 11.64
C LYS A 54 6.09 -8.89 10.62
N LYS A 55 6.67 -10.01 11.07
CA LYS A 55 6.98 -11.17 10.25
C LYS A 55 5.71 -11.74 9.61
N PRO A 56 5.68 -11.93 8.28
CA PRO A 56 4.50 -12.46 7.60
C PRO A 56 4.29 -13.94 7.85
N TYR A 57 3.03 -14.35 7.80
CA TYR A 57 2.59 -15.74 8.00
C TYR A 57 3.12 -16.68 6.89
N GLN A 58 3.24 -17.97 7.22
CA GLN A 58 3.97 -18.96 6.42
C GLN A 58 3.41 -19.28 5.03
N SER A 59 2.20 -18.80 4.69
CA SER A 59 1.51 -19.14 3.43
C SER A 59 1.92 -18.30 2.21
N SER A 60 2.95 -17.46 2.31
CA SER A 60 3.41 -16.65 1.19
C SER A 60 4.38 -17.42 0.27
N SER A 61 4.26 -17.21 -1.03
CA SER A 61 5.15 -17.83 -2.05
C SER A 61 6.63 -17.49 -1.86
N ASN A 62 6.94 -16.38 -1.19
CA ASN A 62 8.30 -15.91 -0.91
C ASN A 62 8.69 -16.04 0.58
N VAL A 63 8.00 -16.91 1.33
CA VAL A 63 8.14 -17.02 2.78
C VAL A 63 9.59 -17.24 3.22
N LEU A 64 10.36 -18.09 2.53
CA LEU A 64 11.73 -18.43 2.94
C LEU A 64 12.66 -17.21 2.87
N THR A 65 12.65 -16.47 1.76
CA THR A 65 13.46 -15.27 1.58
C THR A 65 13.08 -14.19 2.60
N ILE A 66 11.78 -14.00 2.85
CA ILE A 66 11.33 -13.02 3.83
C ILE A 66 11.75 -13.47 5.24
N HIS A 67 11.56 -14.75 5.58
CA HIS A 67 11.92 -15.27 6.90
C HIS A 67 13.42 -15.21 7.16
N GLN A 68 14.28 -15.29 6.14
CA GLN A 68 15.73 -15.03 6.27
C GLN A 68 16.02 -13.58 6.68
N ILE A 69 15.29 -12.60 6.13
CA ILE A 69 15.44 -11.17 6.48
C ILE A 69 15.03 -10.92 7.94
N PHE A 70 13.98 -11.58 8.41
CA PHE A 70 13.50 -11.47 9.80
C PHE A 70 14.31 -12.34 10.79
N GLY A 71 14.94 -13.42 10.32
CA GLY A 71 15.59 -14.41 11.17
C GLY A 71 14.65 -14.98 12.24
N THR A 72 15.12 -14.95 13.49
CA THR A 72 14.37 -15.38 14.68
C THR A 72 13.46 -14.30 15.25
N MET A 73 13.48 -13.07 14.72
CA MET A 73 12.69 -11.97 15.24
C MET A 73 11.29 -11.93 14.63
N GLU A 74 10.29 -11.67 15.47
CA GLU A 74 8.91 -11.44 15.04
C GLU A 74 8.69 -10.05 14.43
N TRP A 75 9.57 -9.09 14.77
CA TRP A 75 9.51 -7.72 14.30
C TRP A 75 10.90 -7.25 13.87
N THR A 76 10.99 -6.54 12.74
CA THR A 76 12.28 -6.05 12.21
C THR A 76 12.10 -4.75 11.44
N ASN A 77 13.10 -3.87 11.51
CA ASN A 77 13.13 -2.64 10.71
C ASN A 77 13.53 -2.93 9.27
N ILE A 78 12.56 -2.82 8.36
CA ILE A 78 12.73 -3.17 6.95
C ILE A 78 12.57 -1.91 6.09
N PRO A 79 13.44 -1.67 5.10
CA PRO A 79 13.25 -0.59 4.13
C PRO A 79 12.08 -0.92 3.20
N ILE A 80 10.96 -0.24 3.41
CA ILE A 80 9.77 -0.32 2.55
C ILE A 80 9.63 0.95 1.72
N ALA A 81 8.97 0.86 0.57
CA ALA A 81 8.69 2.04 -0.25
C ALA A 81 7.76 3.00 0.52
N VAL A 82 8.04 4.30 0.46
CA VAL A 82 7.26 5.34 1.16
C VAL A 82 5.79 5.28 0.76
N ILE A 83 5.51 5.10 -0.54
CA ILE A 83 4.16 4.87 -1.07
C ILE A 83 3.39 3.75 -0.35
N THR A 84 4.05 2.64 -0.03
CA THR A 84 3.44 1.51 0.69
C THR A 84 3.13 1.87 2.13
N ASN A 85 4.05 2.59 2.78
CA ASN A 85 3.85 3.06 4.15
C ASN A 85 2.65 4.03 4.21
N ASP A 86 2.65 5.08 3.40
CA ASP A 86 1.62 6.11 3.40
C ASP A 86 0.25 5.53 3.06
N TYR A 87 0.18 4.68 2.05
CA TYR A 87 -1.05 3.96 1.74
C TYR A 87 -1.57 3.14 2.91
N ASN A 88 -0.71 2.38 3.60
CA ASN A 88 -1.14 1.60 4.75
C ASN A 88 -1.62 2.47 5.91
N GLN A 89 -1.03 3.64 6.12
CA GLN A 89 -1.45 4.58 7.15
C GLN A 89 -2.82 5.19 6.84
N TYR A 90 -3.05 5.62 5.59
CA TYR A 90 -4.22 6.43 5.23
C TYR A 90 -5.40 5.61 4.65
N LYS A 91 -5.20 4.38 4.16
CA LYS A 91 -6.30 3.56 3.61
C LYS A 91 -7.31 3.08 4.65
N VAL A 92 -6.93 3.06 5.94
CA VAL A 92 -7.74 2.47 7.01
C VAL A 92 -8.83 3.44 7.49
N GLY A 93 -8.76 4.73 7.12
CA GLY A 93 -9.64 5.78 7.67
C GLY A 93 -11.14 5.43 7.65
N ILE A 94 -11.67 4.97 6.51
CA ILE A 94 -13.09 4.60 6.38
C ILE A 94 -13.43 3.36 7.22
N SER A 95 -12.53 2.37 7.28
CA SER A 95 -12.75 1.15 8.08
C SER A 95 -12.76 1.44 9.58
N VAL A 96 -11.92 2.36 10.05
CA VAL A 96 -11.90 2.79 11.46
C VAL A 96 -13.20 3.53 11.79
N ILE A 97 -13.63 4.46 10.93
CA ILE A 97 -14.88 5.22 11.14
C ILE A 97 -16.08 4.27 11.21
N ASN A 98 -16.19 3.31 10.29
CA ASN A 98 -17.29 2.35 10.29
C ASN A 98 -17.33 1.47 11.56
N GLN A 99 -16.19 1.18 12.19
CA GLN A 99 -16.12 0.44 13.46
C GLN A 99 -16.66 1.23 14.65
N TYR A 100 -16.60 2.56 14.61
CA TYR A 100 -17.19 3.42 15.66
C TYR A 100 -18.68 3.71 15.41
N HIS A 101 -19.21 3.33 14.25
CA HIS A 101 -20.63 3.44 13.90
C HIS A 101 -21.39 2.09 13.99
N SER A 102 -20.72 1.02 14.43
CA SER A 102 -21.29 -0.33 14.61
C SER A 102 -21.57 -0.66 16.07
#